data_AF-A0A544ZIT1-F1
#
_entry.id   AF-A0A544ZIT1-F1
#
_cell.length_a   1.000
_cell.length_b   1.000
_cell.length_c   1.000
_cell.angle_alpha   90.00
_cell.angle_beta   90.00
_cell.angle_gamma   90.00
#
_symmetry.space_group_name_H-M   'P 1'
#
loop_
_entity.id
_entity.type
_entity.pdbx_description
1 polymer ?
#
loop_
_entity_poly.entity_id
_entity_poly.type
_entity_poly.pdbx_seq_one_letter_code
_entity_poly.pdbx_strand_id
1 'polypeptide(L)'
;MRLVGIREGRRVDVAVQIGDRVTPLAEVGDFYADLDHWLRQARRTETGLLPVSHVHLAPPVPPSARVVCIGLNYRAHAAEGGFTPPEHPTVFGRWVASLTAGGTPAPVPAGEPGLDWEGEVAAVVGRRLTDADQASAAAAVLGYAAFNDLTARTAQKLTVPAPGLAVYTPSAHPGARLPHT
;
A
#
# COMPACT_ATOMS: atom_id res chain seq x y z
N MET A 1 12.21 10.62 -11.22
CA MET A 1 11.59 9.54 -12.02
C MET A 1 10.30 9.11 -11.33
N ARG A 2 9.19 8.99 -12.06
CA ARG A 2 7.90 8.56 -11.52
C ARG A 2 7.49 7.26 -12.20
N LEU A 3 7.18 6.24 -11.42
CA LEU A 3 6.61 4.99 -11.92
C LEU A 3 5.10 5.00 -11.72
N VAL A 4 4.36 4.54 -12.72
CA VAL A 4 2.89 4.39 -12.69
C VAL A 4 2.49 3.04 -13.26
N GLY A 5 1.31 2.55 -12.90
CA GLY A 5 0.71 1.41 -13.58
C GLY A 5 -0.19 1.91 -14.71
N ILE A 6 -0.17 1.24 -15.86
CA ILE A 6 -1.14 1.42 -16.94
C ILE A 6 -1.88 0.11 -17.15
N ARG A 7 -3.20 0.17 -17.33
CA ARG A 7 -4.06 -1.01 -17.44
C ARG A 7 -4.66 -1.15 -18.83
N GLU A 8 -4.56 -2.35 -19.36
CA GLU A 8 -5.26 -2.80 -20.56
C GLU A 8 -6.01 -4.11 -20.24
N GLY A 9 -7.33 -4.00 -20.08
CA GLY A 9 -8.14 -5.11 -19.59
C GLY A 9 -7.71 -5.55 -18.18
N ARG A 10 -7.22 -6.78 -18.06
CA ARG A 10 -6.70 -7.35 -16.78
C ARG A 10 -5.20 -7.17 -16.59
N ARG A 11 -4.48 -6.80 -17.64
CA ARG A 11 -3.02 -6.65 -17.63
C ARG A 11 -2.67 -5.28 -17.07
N VAL A 12 -1.66 -5.22 -16.21
CA VAL A 12 -1.11 -3.97 -15.69
C VAL A 12 0.38 -3.95 -16.00
N ASP A 13 0.81 -2.92 -16.72
CA ASP A 13 2.22 -2.68 -16.98
C ASP A 13 2.73 -1.56 -16.08
N VAL A 14 3.97 -1.71 -15.58
CA VAL A 14 4.69 -0.60 -14.96
C VAL A 14 5.27 0.27 -16.07
N ALA A 15 5.07 1.57 -15.96
CA ALA A 15 5.52 2.57 -16.92
C ALA A 15 6.27 3.72 -16.24
N VAL A 16 7.19 4.36 -16.96
CA VAL A 16 7.77 5.64 -16.54
C VAL A 16 6.86 6.76 -17.00
N GLN A 17 6.54 7.70 -16.09
CA GLN A 17 5.84 8.94 -16.44
C GLN A 17 6.82 10.12 -16.48
N ILE A 18 6.77 10.89 -17.57
CA ILE A 18 7.52 12.12 -17.79
C ILE A 18 6.53 13.18 -18.27
N GLY A 19 6.23 14.16 -17.42
CA GLY A 19 5.17 15.13 -17.70
C GLY A 19 3.81 14.46 -17.86
N ASP A 20 3.15 14.76 -18.98
CA ASP A 20 1.85 14.21 -19.39
C ASP A 20 1.98 12.96 -20.29
N ARG A 21 3.17 12.35 -20.36
CA ARG A 21 3.41 11.16 -21.18
C ARG A 21 3.94 9.98 -20.36
N VAL A 22 3.68 8.77 -20.86
CA VAL A 22 4.12 7.50 -20.27
C VAL A 22 4.85 6.61 -21.28
N THR A 23 5.79 5.83 -20.78
CA THR A 23 6.50 4.78 -21.54
C THR A 23 6.38 3.47 -20.77
N PRO A 24 5.62 2.48 -21.29
CA PRO A 24 5.52 1.15 -20.69
C PRO A 24 6.90 0.48 -20.63
N LEU A 25 7.19 -0.22 -19.54
CA LEU A 25 8.43 -0.98 -19.36
C LEU A 25 8.16 -2.48 -19.46
N ALA A 26 7.32 -3.00 -18.57
CA ALA A 26 7.04 -4.43 -18.44
C ALA A 26 5.70 -4.66 -17.75
N GLU A 27 5.15 -5.87 -17.92
CA GLU A 27 4.04 -6.34 -17.09
C GLU A 27 4.46 -6.33 -15.62
N VAL A 28 3.53 -6.05 -14.70
CA VAL A 28 3.86 -5.79 -13.30
C VAL A 28 4.55 -6.98 -12.63
N GLY A 29 4.16 -8.22 -12.92
CA GLY A 29 4.86 -9.41 -12.45
C GLY A 29 6.31 -9.47 -12.93
N ASP A 30 6.53 -9.26 -14.23
CA ASP A 30 7.88 -9.24 -14.82
C ASP A 30 8.74 -8.09 -14.28
N PHE A 31 8.12 -6.95 -14.00
CA PHE A 31 8.79 -5.79 -13.40
C PHE A 31 9.37 -6.13 -12.03
N TYR A 32 8.60 -6.78 -11.16
CA TYR A 32 9.07 -7.18 -9.83
C TYR A 32 9.94 -8.46 -9.86
N ALA A 33 9.83 -9.29 -10.91
CA ALA A 33 10.67 -10.48 -11.07
C ALA A 33 12.14 -10.13 -11.39
N ASP A 34 12.40 -9.05 -12.16
CA ASP A 34 13.74 -8.52 -12.42
C ASP A 34 13.79 -6.99 -12.19
N LEU A 35 13.58 -6.61 -10.92
CA LEU A 35 13.46 -5.22 -10.51
C LEU A 35 14.68 -4.38 -10.90
N ASP A 36 15.89 -4.92 -10.75
CA ASP A 36 17.13 -4.21 -11.03
C ASP A 36 17.32 -3.95 -12.53
N HIS A 37 16.94 -4.89 -13.39
CA HIS A 37 16.91 -4.66 -14.83
C HIS A 37 15.96 -3.52 -15.19
N TRP A 38 14.71 -3.61 -14.76
CA TRP A 38 13.68 -2.64 -15.15
C TRP A 38 13.90 -1.26 -14.55
N LEU A 39 14.48 -1.16 -13.35
CA LEU A 39 14.89 0.12 -12.78
C LEU A 39 16.02 0.78 -13.57
N ARG A 40 16.97 0.01 -14.12
CA ARG A 40 17.99 0.56 -15.03
C ARG A 40 17.37 1.06 -16.33
N GLN A 41 16.41 0.34 -16.91
CA GLN A 41 15.69 0.79 -18.11
C GLN A 41 14.86 2.04 -17.83
N ALA A 42 14.17 2.08 -16.69
CA ALA A 42 13.38 3.23 -16.26
C ALA A 42 14.22 4.51 -16.18
N ARG A 43 15.43 4.41 -15.61
CA ARG A 43 16.36 5.54 -15.48
C ARG A 43 16.92 6.06 -16.81
N ARG A 44 16.95 5.21 -17.84
CA ARG A 44 17.38 5.55 -19.21
C ARG A 44 16.24 6.07 -20.08
N THR A 45 15.01 6.02 -19.58
CA THR A 45 13.85 6.50 -20.33
C THR A 45 13.80 8.03 -20.23
N GLU A 46 14.00 8.70 -21.35
CA GLU A 46 14.05 10.18 -21.43
C GLU A 46 12.79 10.78 -22.07
N THR A 47 12.04 9.98 -22.82
CA THR A 47 10.84 10.40 -23.55
C THR A 47 9.64 9.53 -23.19
N GLY A 48 8.45 10.12 -23.29
CA GLY A 48 7.18 9.42 -23.13
C GLY A 48 6.59 9.00 -24.48
N LEU A 49 6.15 7.75 -24.61
CA LEU A 49 5.56 7.22 -25.86
C LEU A 49 4.09 7.62 -26.04
N LEU A 50 3.28 7.50 -24.98
CA LEU A 50 1.83 7.70 -25.02
C LEU A 50 1.40 8.88 -24.14
N PRO A 51 0.39 9.69 -24.51
CA PRO A 51 -0.23 10.64 -23.58
C PRO A 51 -0.87 9.90 -22.40
N VAL A 52 -0.76 10.45 -21.19
CA VAL A 52 -1.42 9.93 -19.97
C VAL A 52 -2.94 9.85 -20.17
N SER A 53 -3.52 10.81 -20.93
CA SER A 53 -4.95 10.83 -21.25
C SER A 53 -5.43 9.66 -22.11
N HIS A 54 -4.51 8.92 -22.75
CA HIS A 54 -4.84 7.79 -23.61
C HIS A 54 -4.70 6.44 -22.89
N VAL A 55 -4.34 6.42 -21.61
CA VAL A 55 -4.17 5.20 -20.82
C VAL A 55 -5.03 5.22 -19.58
N HIS A 56 -5.36 4.03 -19.06
CA HIS A 56 -6.00 3.90 -17.76
C HIS A 56 -4.95 3.70 -16.69
N LEU A 57 -4.75 4.71 -15.83
CA LEU A 57 -3.83 4.59 -14.70
C LEU A 57 -4.32 3.53 -13.70
N ALA A 58 -3.38 2.78 -13.14
CA ALA A 58 -3.62 1.75 -12.15
C ALA A 58 -2.50 1.71 -11.10
N PRO A 59 -2.76 1.12 -9.91
CA PRO A 59 -1.70 0.83 -8.94
C PRO A 59 -0.59 -0.04 -9.57
N PRO A 60 0.70 0.37 -9.50
CA PRO A 60 1.83 -0.37 -10.06
C PRO A 60 2.30 -1.52 -9.13
N VAL A 61 1.38 -2.38 -8.71
CA VAL A 61 1.65 -3.51 -7.81
C VAL A 61 0.98 -4.79 -8.31
N PRO A 62 1.61 -5.97 -8.12
CA PRO A 62 1.02 -7.22 -8.55
C PRO A 62 -0.19 -7.60 -7.68
N PRO A 63 -1.13 -8.44 -8.18
CA PRO A 63 -2.26 -8.93 -7.39
C PRO A 63 -1.84 -9.69 -6.11
N SER A 64 -0.63 -10.24 -6.07
CA SER A 64 -0.04 -10.93 -4.92
C SER A 64 0.53 -10.00 -3.85
N ALA A 65 0.53 -8.68 -4.08
CA ALA A 65 1.00 -7.71 -3.11
C ALA A 65 0.17 -7.74 -1.81
N ARG A 66 0.73 -7.14 -0.76
CA ARG A 66 0.06 -6.96 0.52
C ARG A 66 0.03 -5.48 0.83
N VAL A 67 -1.11 -4.99 1.31
CA VAL A 67 -1.26 -3.60 1.77
C VAL A 67 -1.36 -3.65 3.29
N VAL A 68 -0.34 -3.11 3.95
CA VAL A 68 -0.21 -3.07 5.40
C VAL A 68 -0.32 -1.61 5.83
N CYS A 69 -1.39 -1.26 6.52
CA CYS A 69 -1.67 0.09 7.01
C CYS A 69 -1.24 0.23 8.47
N ILE A 70 -0.86 1.46 8.86
CA ILE A 70 -0.39 1.78 10.21
C ILE A 70 -1.29 2.85 10.83
N GLY A 71 -2.06 2.46 11.84
CA GLY A 71 -2.90 3.38 12.60
C GLY A 71 -2.08 4.22 13.61
N LEU A 72 -2.59 5.41 13.93
CA LEU A 72 -2.07 6.29 14.99
C LEU A 72 -0.58 6.66 14.86
N ASN A 73 -0.07 6.78 13.62
CA ASN A 73 1.36 6.98 13.36
C ASN A 73 1.79 8.47 13.26
N TYR A 74 0.88 9.42 13.50
CA TYR A 74 1.18 10.84 13.61
C TYR A 74 0.80 11.33 15.01
N ARG A 75 1.76 11.87 15.76
CA ARG A 75 1.55 12.30 17.16
C ARG A 75 0.42 13.31 17.31
N ALA A 76 0.30 14.26 16.36
CA ALA A 76 -0.78 15.24 16.35
C ALA A 76 -2.16 14.57 16.14
N HIS A 77 -2.24 13.63 15.21
CA HIS A 77 -3.47 12.88 14.95
C HIS A 77 -3.90 11.99 16.13
N ALA A 78 -2.94 11.36 16.81
CA ALA A 78 -3.22 10.61 18.04
C ALA A 78 -3.83 11.51 19.13
N ALA A 79 -3.32 12.74 19.28
CA ALA A 79 -3.82 13.71 20.25
C ALA A 79 -5.25 14.21 19.90
N GLU A 80 -5.58 14.39 18.62
CA GLU A 80 -6.92 14.80 18.16
C GLU A 80 -8.01 13.78 18.52
N GLY A 81 -7.68 12.49 18.44
CA GLY A 81 -8.59 11.40 18.83
C GLY A 81 -8.63 11.10 20.33
N GLY A 82 -7.83 11.80 21.15
CA GLY A 82 -7.69 11.51 22.58
C GLY A 82 -6.96 10.19 22.87
N PHE A 83 -6.16 9.69 21.92
CA PHE A 83 -5.42 8.44 22.07
C PHE A 83 -3.98 8.70 22.53
N THR A 84 -3.49 7.86 23.44
CA THR A 84 -2.05 7.76 23.72
C THR A 84 -1.38 7.06 22.53
N PRO A 85 -0.28 7.60 21.98
CA PRO A 85 0.49 6.92 20.94
C PRO A 85 0.86 5.51 21.42
N PRO A 86 0.62 4.46 20.61
CA PRO A 86 0.86 3.10 21.04
C PRO A 86 2.36 2.81 21.11
N GLU A 87 2.78 1.94 22.04
CA GLU A 87 4.19 1.50 22.19
C GLU A 87 4.66 0.67 21.00
N HIS A 88 3.74 -0.06 20.37
CA HIS A 88 3.96 -0.82 19.15
C HIS A 88 3.01 -0.34 18.05
N PRO A 89 3.42 -0.39 16.76
CA PRO A 89 2.57 0.05 15.66
C PRO A 89 1.22 -0.69 15.64
N THR A 90 0.13 0.05 15.48
CA THR A 90 -1.17 -0.56 15.20
C THR A 90 -1.22 -0.93 13.73
N VAL A 91 -1.31 -2.23 13.43
CA VAL A 91 -1.22 -2.75 12.06
C VAL A 91 -2.54 -3.37 11.64
N PHE A 92 -3.00 -3.04 10.43
CA PHE A 92 -4.14 -3.70 9.80
C PHE A 92 -3.90 -3.90 8.29
N GLY A 93 -4.64 -4.82 7.70
CA GLY A 93 -4.52 -5.16 6.28
C GLY A 93 -5.59 -4.49 5.44
N ARG A 94 -5.21 -4.08 4.22
CA ARG A 94 -6.16 -3.79 3.14
C ARG A 94 -5.96 -4.80 2.01
N TRP A 95 -7.05 -5.04 1.27
CA TRP A 95 -7.00 -5.88 0.08
C TRP A 95 -6.46 -5.08 -1.09
N VAL A 96 -5.57 -5.69 -1.89
CA VAL A 96 -5.06 -5.09 -3.14
C VAL A 96 -6.20 -4.70 -4.08
N ALA A 97 -7.31 -5.45 -4.05
CA ALA A 97 -8.52 -5.17 -4.81
C ALA A 97 -9.18 -3.82 -4.46
N SER A 98 -8.88 -3.23 -3.29
CA SER A 98 -9.37 -1.91 -2.89
C SER A 98 -8.55 -0.75 -3.46
N LEU A 99 -7.38 -1.02 -4.06
CA LEU A 99 -6.50 0.01 -4.59
C LEU A 99 -7.00 0.53 -5.93
N THR A 100 -6.99 1.85 -6.07
CA THR A 100 -7.30 2.55 -7.33
C THR A 100 -6.30 3.68 -7.56
N ALA A 101 -6.17 4.13 -8.81
CA ALA A 101 -5.35 5.30 -9.13
C ALA A 101 -6.14 6.60 -8.87
N GLY A 102 -5.42 7.70 -8.66
CA GLY A 102 -6.05 9.02 -8.48
C GLY A 102 -6.99 9.38 -9.62
N GLY A 103 -8.12 10.03 -9.28
CA GLY A 103 -9.18 10.35 -10.23
C GLY A 103 -10.18 9.20 -10.49
N THR A 104 -9.97 8.03 -9.89
CA THR A 104 -10.96 6.94 -9.94
C THR A 104 -12.07 7.21 -8.91
N PRO A 105 -13.35 7.23 -9.30
CA PRO A 105 -14.47 7.34 -8.36
C PRO A 105 -14.49 6.18 -7.37
N ALA A 106 -14.68 6.47 -6.08
CA ALA A 106 -14.87 5.48 -5.03
C ALA A 106 -16.37 5.40 -4.65
N PRO A 107 -17.02 4.23 -4.80
CA PRO A 107 -18.42 4.09 -4.41
C PRO A 107 -18.56 4.11 -2.89
N VAL A 108 -19.57 4.83 -2.38
CA VAL A 108 -19.93 4.81 -0.96
C VAL A 108 -20.70 3.51 -0.67
N PRO A 109 -20.25 2.66 0.27
CA PRO A 109 -20.98 1.45 0.65
C PRO A 109 -22.38 1.74 1.18
N ALA A 110 -23.30 0.79 1.01
CA ALA A 110 -24.64 0.90 1.56
C ALA A 110 -24.61 1.05 3.09
N GLY A 111 -25.37 1.99 3.63
CA GLY A 111 -25.43 2.27 5.07
C GLY A 111 -24.37 3.23 5.59
N GLU A 112 -23.44 3.71 4.75
CA GLU A 112 -22.52 4.79 5.10
C GLU A 112 -23.09 6.16 4.71
N PRO A 113 -22.96 7.20 5.55
CA PRO A 113 -23.31 8.57 5.19
C PRO A 113 -22.33 9.19 4.18
N GLY A 114 -21.16 8.57 4.01
CA GLY A 114 -20.06 9.01 3.16
C GLY A 114 -18.79 8.24 3.51
N LEU A 115 -17.72 8.47 2.74
CA LEU A 115 -16.38 7.98 3.06
C LEU A 115 -15.57 9.10 3.70
N ASP A 116 -14.83 8.76 4.75
CA ASP A 116 -13.85 9.65 5.36
C ASP A 116 -12.49 9.50 4.66
N TRP A 117 -11.71 10.57 4.63
CA TRP A 117 -10.42 10.62 3.95
C TRP A 117 -9.27 10.62 4.96
N GLU A 118 -8.21 9.89 4.64
CA GLU A 118 -7.01 9.78 5.46
C GLU A 118 -5.80 9.89 4.54
N GLY A 119 -5.21 11.09 4.47
CA GLY A 119 -4.02 11.33 3.65
C GLY A 119 -2.78 10.69 4.26
N GLU A 120 -2.18 9.74 3.54
CA GLU A 120 -1.03 8.97 3.99
C GLU A 120 0.13 8.96 2.99
N VAL A 121 1.29 8.52 3.47
CA VAL A 121 2.46 8.19 2.65
C VAL A 121 2.59 6.68 2.58
N ALA A 122 2.39 6.11 1.40
CA ALA A 122 2.64 4.70 1.15
C ALA A 122 4.12 4.50 0.77
N ALA A 123 4.81 3.61 1.49
CA ALA A 123 6.10 3.08 1.09
C ALA A 123 5.89 1.82 0.24
N VAL A 124 6.35 1.82 -1.01
CA VAL A 124 6.29 0.65 -1.88
C VAL A 124 7.56 -0.16 -1.65
N VAL A 125 7.41 -1.37 -1.10
CA VAL A 125 8.53 -2.29 -0.87
C VAL A 125 8.76 -3.11 -2.13
N GLY A 126 9.94 -2.98 -2.74
CA GLY A 126 10.27 -3.66 -4.01
C GLY A 126 11.00 -4.99 -3.83
N ARG A 127 11.57 -5.23 -2.65
CA ARG A 127 12.36 -6.44 -2.37
C ARG A 127 11.74 -7.24 -1.23
N ARG A 128 11.87 -8.57 -1.30
CA ARG A 128 11.41 -9.45 -0.22
C ARG A 128 12.20 -9.16 1.06
N LEU A 129 11.47 -9.04 2.17
CA LEU A 129 12.03 -8.87 3.51
C LEU A 129 11.53 -10.01 4.40
N THR A 130 12.40 -10.49 5.28
CA THR A 130 12.11 -11.40 6.39
C THR A 130 13.04 -11.00 7.53
N ASP A 131 12.51 -10.78 8.73
CA ASP A 131 13.28 -10.44 9.95
C ASP A 131 14.38 -9.39 9.72
N ALA A 132 14.02 -8.33 8.99
CA ALA A 132 14.96 -7.31 8.53
C ALA A 132 15.19 -6.22 9.60
N ASP A 133 16.42 -5.75 9.68
CA ASP A 133 16.75 -4.55 10.44
C ASP A 133 16.29 -3.26 9.71
N GLN A 134 16.40 -2.12 10.40
CA GLN A 134 15.93 -0.83 9.88
C GLN A 134 16.64 -0.43 8.57
N ALA A 135 17.95 -0.69 8.47
CA ALA A 135 18.74 -0.33 7.29
C ALA A 135 18.33 -1.17 6.07
N SER A 136 18.17 -2.48 6.26
CA SER A 136 17.72 -3.41 5.22
C SER A 136 16.29 -3.11 4.78
N ALA A 137 15.41 -2.78 5.73
CA ALA A 137 14.04 -2.37 5.44
C ALA A 137 14.01 -1.08 4.60
N ALA A 138 14.79 -0.07 4.98
CA ALA A 138 14.89 1.18 4.23
C ALA A 138 15.46 0.96 2.81
N ALA A 139 16.47 0.12 2.66
CA ALA A 139 17.08 -0.21 1.37
C ALA A 139 16.16 -1.00 0.42
N ALA A 140 15.15 -1.69 0.96
CA ALA A 140 14.16 -2.43 0.17
C ALA A 140 13.00 -1.57 -0.34
N VAL A 141 12.87 -0.33 0.11
CA VAL A 141 11.85 0.61 -0.39
C VAL A 141 12.18 1.00 -1.83
N LEU A 142 11.27 0.66 -2.74
CA LEU A 142 11.32 1.04 -4.15
C LEU A 142 11.04 2.53 -4.35
N GLY A 143 10.10 3.05 -3.56
CA GLY A 143 9.70 4.45 -3.62
C GLY A 143 8.50 4.74 -2.73
N TYR A 144 8.00 5.96 -2.83
CA TYR A 144 6.87 6.45 -2.05
C TYR A 144 5.76 6.97 -2.95
N ALA A 145 4.53 6.87 -2.46
CA ALA A 145 3.35 7.42 -3.12
C ALA A 145 2.45 8.12 -2.10
N ALA A 146 1.69 9.12 -2.56
CA ALA A 146 0.54 9.59 -1.80
C ALA A 146 -0.53 8.50 -1.79
N PHE A 147 -1.15 8.28 -0.64
CA PHE A 147 -2.20 7.31 -0.43
C PHE A 147 -3.37 7.97 0.29
N ASN A 148 -4.59 7.54 -0.01
CA ASN A 148 -5.77 7.95 0.72
C ASN A 148 -6.44 6.69 1.28
N ASP A 149 -6.35 6.50 2.59
CA ASP A 149 -6.98 5.37 3.28
C ASP A 149 -8.48 5.66 3.49
N LEU A 150 -9.21 5.67 2.36
CA LEU A 150 -10.65 5.94 2.36
C LEU A 150 -11.36 4.95 3.27
N THR A 151 -12.10 5.50 4.24
CA THR A 151 -12.65 4.74 5.34
C THR A 151 -14.16 4.92 5.48
N ALA A 152 -14.86 3.79 5.51
CA ALA A 152 -16.25 3.65 5.88
C ALA A 152 -16.34 3.60 7.41
N ARG A 153 -16.60 4.76 8.05
CA ARG A 153 -16.46 4.91 9.51
C ARG A 153 -17.53 4.15 10.30
N THR A 154 -18.73 4.01 9.76
CA THR A 154 -19.79 3.24 10.43
C THR A 154 -19.34 1.80 10.53
N ALA A 155 -18.99 1.18 9.40
CA ALA A 155 -18.50 -0.19 9.31
C ALA A 155 -17.23 -0.42 10.16
N GLN A 156 -16.27 0.50 10.12
CA GLN A 156 -15.05 0.43 10.92
C GLN A 156 -15.38 0.27 12.42
N LYS A 157 -16.37 1.01 12.94
CA LYS A 157 -16.69 1.03 14.37
C LYS A 157 -17.61 -0.11 14.82
N LEU A 158 -18.27 -0.82 13.90
CA LEU A 158 -19.16 -1.94 14.24
C LEU A 158 -18.42 -3.12 14.90
N THR A 159 -17.14 -3.30 14.58
CA THR A 159 -16.34 -4.46 15.04
C THR A 159 -15.17 -4.05 15.92
N VAL A 160 -14.97 -2.76 16.17
CA VAL A 160 -14.02 -2.30 17.20
C VAL A 160 -14.56 -2.82 18.53
N PRO A 161 -13.85 -3.72 19.21
CA PRO A 161 -14.31 -4.16 20.50
C PRO A 161 -14.35 -2.97 21.45
N ALA A 162 -15.30 -2.98 22.37
CA ALA A 162 -15.32 -2.02 23.46
C ALA A 162 -13.91 -1.96 24.11
N PRO A 163 -13.47 -0.78 24.61
CA PRO A 163 -12.19 -0.65 25.29
C PRO A 163 -12.04 -1.77 26.33
N GLY A 164 -11.10 -2.70 26.11
CA GLY A 164 -10.86 -3.86 26.98
C GLY A 164 -11.09 -5.24 26.35
N LEU A 165 -11.66 -5.38 25.16
CA LEU A 165 -11.62 -6.65 24.43
C LEU A 165 -10.35 -6.71 23.56
N ALA A 166 -9.29 -7.31 24.10
CA ALA A 166 -8.17 -7.75 23.29
C ALA A 166 -8.68 -8.77 22.26
N VAL A 167 -8.58 -8.45 20.97
CA VAL A 167 -8.68 -9.47 19.91
C VAL A 167 -7.45 -10.35 20.06
N TYR A 168 -7.62 -11.48 20.74
CA TYR A 168 -6.65 -12.57 20.93
C TYR A 168 -5.18 -12.11 21.06
N THR A 169 -4.78 -11.71 22.26
CA THR A 169 -3.39 -11.93 22.67
C THR A 169 -3.24 -13.42 22.92
N PRO A 170 -2.36 -14.17 22.24
CA PRO A 170 -1.94 -15.46 22.75
C PRO A 170 -1.26 -15.16 24.08
N SER A 171 -1.97 -15.35 25.19
CA SER A 171 -1.34 -15.37 26.50
C SER A 171 -0.24 -16.42 26.41
N ALA A 172 1.00 -16.00 26.62
CA ALA A 172 2.12 -16.90 26.73
C ALA A 172 1.75 -17.99 27.74
N HIS A 173 1.44 -19.19 27.26
CA HIS A 173 1.45 -20.37 28.11
C HIS A 173 2.92 -20.69 28.37
N PRO A 174 3.42 -20.56 29.61
CA PRO A 174 4.75 -21.03 29.94
C PRO A 174 4.71 -22.55 29.95
N GLY A 175 4.91 -23.19 28.79
CA GLY A 175 4.93 -24.66 28.74
C GLY A 175 4.82 -25.33 27.38
N ALA A 176 4.41 -24.66 26.30
CA ALA A 176 4.31 -25.31 24.99
C ALA A 176 5.66 -25.32 24.26
N ARG A 177 6.45 -26.38 24.45
CA ARG A 177 7.54 -26.71 23.52
C ARG A 177 6.91 -27.16 22.20
N LEU A 178 7.23 -26.48 21.10
CA LEU A 178 6.95 -26.96 19.76
C LEU A 178 7.84 -28.20 19.49
N PRO A 179 7.31 -29.31 18.96
CA PRO A 179 8.12 -30.43 18.55
C PRO A 179 8.98 -30.01 17.35
N HIS A 180 10.29 -30.21 17.47
CA HIS A 180 11.22 -30.08 16.36
C HIS A 180 10.91 -31.16 15.32
N THR A 181 10.62 -30.74 14.09
CA THR A 181 10.94 -31.46 12.85
C THR A 181 11.27 -30.45 11.78
#